data_AF-A0A1E5Q8E5-F1
#
_entry.id   AF-A0A1E5Q8E5-F1
#
_cell.length_a   1.000
_cell.length_b   1.000
_cell.length_c   1.000
_cell.angle_alpha   90.00
_cell.angle_beta   90.00
_cell.angle_gamma   90.00
#
_symmetry.space_group_name_H-M   'P 1'
#
loop_
_entity.id
_entity.type
_entity.pdbx_description
1 polymer ?
#
loop_
_entity_poly.entity_id
_entity_poly.type
_entity_poly.pdbx_seq_one_letter_code
_entity_poly.pdbx_strand_id
1 'polypeptide(L)' 'MGGLMGGSPAPAPISTPAPFVDTQAATEAQQRLDAMERNRRGRNGTIQTSERGLVQLNASAPKKKNLLGE' A
#
# COMPACT_ATOMS: atom_id res chain seq x y z
N MET A 1 40.64 -57.04 19.78
CA MET A 1 39.28 -57.46 19.36
C MET A 1 38.40 -57.34 20.59
N GLY A 2 37.34 -56.56 20.69
CA GLY A 2 36.44 -55.92 19.74
C GLY A 2 35.09 -55.86 20.48
N GLY A 3 34.44 -54.71 20.56
CA GLY A 3 33.17 -54.60 21.28
C GLY A 3 32.73 -53.16 21.46
N LEU A 4 32.20 -52.59 20.38
CA LEU A 4 31.80 -51.21 20.20
C LEU A 4 30.64 -50.81 21.12
N MET A 5 30.78 -49.68 21.80
CA MET A 5 29.78 -49.05 22.67
C MET A 5 28.49 -48.77 21.90
N GLY A 6 27.44 -49.57 22.12
CA GLY A 6 26.12 -49.42 21.50
C GLY A 6 25.32 -48.29 22.12
N GLY A 7 25.64 -47.04 21.77
CA GLY A 7 24.79 -45.89 22.06
C GLY A 7 23.62 -45.86 21.07
N SER A 8 22.38 -45.95 21.55
CA SER A 8 21.19 -45.71 20.72
C SER A 8 21.25 -44.28 20.13
N PRO A 9 20.94 -44.10 18.83
CA PRO A 9 20.89 -42.76 18.25
C PRO A 9 19.80 -41.94 18.94
N ALA A 10 20.13 -40.70 19.30
CA ALA A 10 19.18 -39.78 19.90
C ALA A 10 17.99 -39.55 18.94
N PRO A 11 16.75 -39.46 19.45
CA PRO A 11 15.58 -39.22 18.62
C PRO A 11 15.72 -37.87 17.89
N ALA A 12 15.35 -37.86 16.61
CA ALA A 12 15.40 -36.66 15.80
C ALA A 12 14.54 -35.53 16.42
N PRO A 13 15.01 -34.28 16.38
CA PRO A 13 14.25 -33.15 16.92
C PRO A 13 12.93 -33.00 16.16
N ILE A 14 11.83 -32.88 16.91
CA ILE A 14 10.50 -32.64 16.37
C ILE A 14 10.49 -31.23 15.76
N SER A 15 10.11 -31.12 14.49
CA SER A 15 9.98 -29.81 13.83
C SER A 15 8.82 -29.03 14.43
N THR A 16 9.06 -27.77 14.77
CA THR A 16 8.01 -26.84 15.19
C THR A 16 7.14 -26.48 13.97
N PRO A 17 5.81 -26.50 14.10
CA PRO A 17 4.93 -26.10 13.01
C PRO A 17 5.18 -24.64 12.63
N ALA A 18 5.15 -24.35 11.33
CA ALA A 18 5.30 -23.00 10.83
C ALA A 18 4.14 -22.11 11.34
N PRO A 19 4.41 -20.83 11.64
CA PRO A 19 3.37 -19.90 12.05
C PRO A 19 2.33 -19.75 10.93
N PHE A 20 1.06 -19.81 11.31
CA PHE A 20 -0.05 -19.56 10.40
C PHE A 20 -0.03 -18.10 9.97
N VAL A 21 0.00 -17.85 8.66
CA VAL A 21 -0.10 -16.50 8.08
C VAL A 21 -1.53 -16.32 7.58
N ASP A 22 -2.27 -15.41 8.22
CA ASP A 22 -3.61 -15.04 7.77
C ASP A 22 -3.52 -14.14 6.54
N THR A 23 -3.67 -14.76 5.37
CA THR A 23 -3.65 -14.08 4.08
C THR A 23 -4.94 -13.31 3.79
N GLN A 24 -6.05 -13.63 4.46
CA GLN A 24 -7.33 -12.94 4.24
C GLN A 24 -7.28 -11.51 4.78
N ALA A 25 -6.75 -11.32 5.98
CA ALA A 25 -6.55 -10.01 6.59
C ALA A 25 -5.69 -9.08 5.71
N ALA A 26 -4.64 -9.62 5.07
CA ALA A 26 -3.79 -8.87 4.15
C ALA A 26 -4.54 -8.45 2.87
N THR A 27 -5.36 -9.34 2.30
CA THR A 27 -6.16 -9.02 1.12
C THR A 27 -7.23 -7.96 1.39
N GLU A 28 -7.91 -8.01 2.53
CA GLU A 28 -8.89 -7.00 2.91
C GLU A 28 -8.27 -5.63 3.15
N ALA A 29 -7.10 -5.58 3.79
CA ALA A 29 -6.36 -4.35 4.00
C ALA A 29 -5.99 -3.69 2.66
N GLN A 30 -5.52 -4.48 1.70
CA GLN A 30 -5.18 -3.98 0.36
C GLN A 30 -6.42 -3.45 -0.37
N GLN A 31 -7.54 -4.16 -0.32
CA GLN A 31 -8.79 -3.71 -0.96
C GLN A 31 -9.29 -2.38 -0.37
N ARG A 32 -9.16 -2.18 0.94
CA ARG A 32 -9.51 -0.91 1.60
C ARG A 32 -8.62 0.23 1.13
N LEU A 33 -7.31 0.00 1.02
CA LEU A 33 -6.35 0.99 0.52
C LEU A 33 -6.68 1.40 -0.92
N ASP A 34 -6.92 0.43 -1.79
CA ASP A 34 -7.26 0.70 -3.20
C ASP A 34 -8.58 1.48 -3.33
N ALA A 35 -9.58 1.17 -2.50
CA ALA A 35 -10.85 1.90 -2.47
C ALA A 35 -10.65 3.36 -2.02
N MET A 36 -9.84 3.58 -0.98
CA MET A 36 -9.50 4.94 -0.53
C MET A 36 -8.78 5.73 -1.61
N GLU A 37 -7.84 5.10 -2.33
CA GLU A 37 -7.08 5.77 -3.38
C GLU A 37 -7.98 6.18 -4.55
N ARG A 38 -8.90 5.29 -4.99
CA ARG A 38 -9.91 5.60 -6.01
C ARG A 38 -10.77 6.79 -5.58
N ASN A 39 -11.26 6.79 -4.35
CA ASN A 39 -12.07 7.87 -3.80
C ASN A 39 -11.30 9.19 -3.75
N ARG A 40 -10.03 9.16 -3.34
CA ARG A 40 -9.16 10.34 -3.31
C ARG A 40 -8.98 10.92 -4.72
N ARG A 41 -8.72 10.08 -5.72
CA ARG A 41 -8.60 10.52 -7.12
C ARG A 41 -9.90 11.18 -7.62
N GLY A 42 -11.05 10.56 -7.38
CA GLY A 42 -12.34 11.12 -7.77
C GLY A 42 -12.61 12.49 -7.13
N ARG A 43 -12.40 12.59 -5.81
CA ARG A 43 -12.59 13.84 -5.06
C ARG A 43 -11.66 14.96 -5.55
N ASN A 44 -10.40 14.65 -5.83
CA ASN A 44 -9.47 15.65 -6.37
C ASN A 44 -9.94 16.21 -7.72
N GLY A 45 -10.44 15.35 -8.62
CA GLY A 45 -11.01 15.78 -9.89
C GLY A 45 -12.21 16.70 -9.70
N THR A 46 -13.16 16.33 -8.84
CA THR A 46 -14.33 17.17 -8.51
C THR A 46 -13.93 18.50 -7.88
N ILE A 47 -12.94 18.51 -6.99
CA ILE A 47 -12.45 19.74 -6.37
C ILE A 47 -11.86 20.65 -7.44
N GLN A 48 -11.02 20.13 -8.34
CA GLN A 48 -10.39 20.91 -9.41
C GLN A 48 -11.40 21.49 -10.40
N THR A 49 -12.47 20.75 -10.73
CA THR A 49 -13.50 21.19 -11.69
C THR A 49 -14.63 22.00 -11.05
N SER A 50 -14.72 22.05 -9.73
CA SER A 50 -15.68 22.91 -9.03
C SER A 50 -15.40 24.38 -9.27
N GLU A 51 -16.40 25.25 -9.15
CA GLU A 51 -16.25 26.70 -9.32
C GLU A 51 -15.12 27.27 -8.46
N ARG A 52 -15.06 26.86 -7.18
CA ARG A 52 -13.99 27.26 -6.26
C ARG A 52 -12.62 26.75 -6.71
N GLY A 53 -12.55 25.51 -7.21
CA GLY A 53 -11.32 24.94 -7.74
C GLY A 53 -10.81 25.68 -8.96
N LEU A 54 -11.69 26.00 -9.90
CA LEU A 54 -11.35 26.77 -11.11
C LEU A 54 -10.84 28.17 -10.76
N VAL A 55 -11.45 28.85 -9.80
CA VAL A 55 -10.98 30.16 -9.31
C VAL A 55 -9.56 30.05 -8.72
N GLN A 56 -9.31 29.04 -7.88
CA GLN A 56 -7.97 28.81 -7.31
C GLN A 56 -6.93 28.45 -8.38
N LEU A 57 -7.32 27.63 -9.37
CA LEU A 57 -6.45 27.25 -10.48
C LEU A 57 -6.06 28.47 -11.33
N ASN A 58 -7.03 29.34 -11.63
CA ASN A 58 -6.80 30.59 -12.34
C ASN A 58 -5.94 31.56 -11.54
N ALA A 59 -6.12 31.64 -10.22
CA ALA A 59 -5.28 32.47 -9.35
C ALA A 59 -3.83 31.99 -9.28
N SER A 60 -3.60 30.67 -9.41
CA SER A 60 -2.27 30.06 -9.41
C SER A 60 -1.59 30.09 -10.79
N ALA A 61 -2.35 30.38 -11.86
CA ALA A 61 -1.81 30.47 -13.20
C ALA A 61 -0.94 31.72 -13.35
N PRO A 62 0.18 31.65 -14.11
CA PRO A 62 1.00 32.82 -14.39
C PRO A 62 0.16 33.90 -15.09
N LYS A 63 0.31 35.15 -14.64
CA LYS A 63 -0.36 36.30 -15.27
C LYS A 63 0.03 36.37 -16.75
N LYS A 64 -0.95 36.14 -17.61
CA LYS A 64 -0.80 36.29 -19.06
C LYS A 64 -0.97 37.76 -19.40
N LYS A 65 -0.19 38.25 -20.37
CA LYS A 65 -0.39 39.60 -20.92
C LYS A 65 -1.81 39.71 -21.44
N ASN A 66 -2.50 40.78 -21.06
CA ASN A 66 -3.83 41.06 -21.59
C ASN A 66 -3.74 41.54 -23.06
N LEU A 67 -4.89 41.69 -23.73
CA LEU A 67 -4.96 42.13 -25.13
C LEU A 67 -4.27 43.50 -25.38
N LEU A 68 -4.04 44.27 -24.31
CA LEU A 68 -3.42 45.58 -24.33
C LEU A 68 -1.94 45.57 -23.86
N GLY A 69 -1.39 44.40 -23.57
CA GLY A 69 0.04 44.21 -23.27
C GLY A 69 0.45 44.38 -21.80
N GLU A 70 -0.49 44.62 -20.88
CA GLU A 70 -0.26 44.69 -19.42
C GLU A 70 -0.38 43.30 -18.76
#